data_AF-A0AAW9BHZ9-F1
#
_entry.id   AF-A0AAW9BHZ9-F1
#
_cell.length_a   1.000
_cell.length_b   1.000
_cell.length_c   1.000
_cell.angle_alpha   90.00
_cell.angle_beta   90.00
_cell.angle_gamma   90.00
#
_symmetry.space_group_name_H-M   'P 1'
#
loop_
_entity.id
_entity.type
_entity.pdbx_description
1 polymer ?
#
loop_
_entity_poly.entity_id
_entity_poly.type
_entity_poly.pdbx_seq_one_letter_code
_entity_poly.pdbx_strand_id
1 'polypeptide(L)'
;MIARKIPRNDAYKILRSLKDVPCMSEQEMSASEKLGHLSPGRVVDQLQSFANTEKQETELNRRCRAAGLQFFFDQGGLVQFRKIVQEEKCDV
;
A
#
# COMPACT_ATOMS: atom_id res chain seq x y z
N MET A 1 -2.06 13.35 12.71
CA MET A 1 -1.29 12.64 11.66
C MET A 1 -1.39 13.42 10.37
N ILE A 2 -0.27 13.79 9.77
CA ILE A 2 -0.24 14.51 8.49
C ILE A 2 0.12 13.52 7.39
N ALA A 3 -0.67 13.45 6.33
CA ALA A 3 -0.38 12.60 5.17
C ALA A 3 0.20 13.45 4.04
N ARG A 4 1.44 13.16 3.60
CA ARG A 4 2.10 13.87 2.51
C ARG A 4 2.13 13.01 1.25
N LYS A 5 1.64 13.53 0.12
CA LYS A 5 1.75 12.85 -1.19
C LYS A 5 3.21 12.61 -1.53
N ILE A 6 3.53 11.42 -2.02
CA ILE A 6 4.89 11.05 -2.46
C ILE A 6 4.89 10.53 -3.89
N PRO A 7 6.04 10.60 -4.60
CA PRO A 7 6.17 10.00 -5.93
C PRO A 7 5.96 8.47 -5.89
N ARG A 8 5.33 7.93 -6.94
CA ARG A 8 5.03 6.49 -7.06
C ARG A 8 6.28 5.62 -6.99
N ASN A 9 7.37 6.04 -7.61
CA ASN A 9 8.64 5.31 -7.60
C ASN A 9 9.23 5.20 -6.18
N ASP A 10 9.06 6.23 -5.35
CA ASP A 10 9.55 6.22 -3.97
C ASP A 10 8.69 5.29 -3.11
N ALA A 11 7.36 5.32 -3.28
CA ALA A 11 6.46 4.34 -2.66
C ALA A 11 6.87 2.90 -3.02
N TYR A 12 7.17 2.61 -4.28
CA TYR A 12 7.62 1.27 -4.69
C TYR A 12 8.98 0.86 -4.14
N LYS A 13 9.90 1.79 -3.90
CA LYS A 13 11.17 1.48 -3.22
C LYS A 13 10.93 1.07 -1.78
N ILE A 14 10.07 1.82 -1.06
CA ILE A 14 9.70 1.50 0.32
C ILE A 14 9.00 0.14 0.37
N LEU A 15 7.95 -0.06 -0.43
CA LEU A 15 7.16 -1.30 -0.45
C LEU A 15 8.00 -2.54 -0.80
N ARG A 16 9.03 -2.41 -1.65
CA ARG A 16 9.94 -3.51 -2.00
C ARG A 16 10.95 -3.84 -0.90
N SER A 17 11.20 -2.92 0.03
CA SER A 17 12.11 -3.16 1.16
C SER A 17 11.45 -3.97 2.29
N LEU A 18 10.12 -4.09 2.28
CA LEU A 18 9.38 -4.92 3.23
C LEU A 18 9.61 -6.41 2.90
N LYS A 19 10.28 -7.13 3.80
CA LYS A 19 10.51 -8.57 3.67
C LYS A 19 9.33 -9.38 4.18
N ASP A 20 8.86 -9.07 5.38
CA ASP A 20 7.73 -9.73 6.02
C ASP A 20 6.69 -8.69 6.41
N VAL A 21 5.45 -8.90 5.94
CA VAL A 21 4.31 -8.05 6.26
C VAL A 21 3.30 -8.91 7.01
N PRO A 22 2.97 -8.60 8.28
CA PRO A 22 2.01 -9.40 9.04
C PRO A 22 0.59 -9.16 8.53
N CYS A 23 -0.19 -10.24 8.42
CA CYS A 23 -1.63 -10.17 8.22
C CYS A 23 -2.32 -9.95 9.57
N MET A 24 -3.27 -9.02 9.63
CA MET A 24 -4.03 -8.67 10.83
C MET A 24 -5.48 -9.16 10.78
N SER A 25 -5.93 -9.70 9.64
CA SER A 25 -7.26 -10.25 9.48
C SER A 25 -7.28 -11.44 8.53
N GLU A 26 -8.36 -12.24 8.56
CA GLU A 26 -8.57 -13.34 7.62
C GLU A 26 -8.66 -12.85 6.17
N GLN A 27 -9.20 -11.65 5.93
CA GLN A 27 -9.23 -11.05 4.59
C GLN A 27 -7.81 -10.75 4.10
N GLU A 28 -6.95 -10.18 4.95
CA GLU A 28 -5.53 -9.95 4.62
C GLU A 28 -4.80 -11.27 4.36
N MET A 29 -5.11 -12.31 5.12
CA MET A 29 -4.54 -13.65 4.93
C MET A 29 -4.93 -14.24 3.57
N SER A 30 -6.22 -14.25 3.25
CA SER A 30 -6.74 -14.74 1.97
C SER A 30 -6.23 -13.94 0.77
N ALA A 31 -6.06 -12.63 0.93
CA ALA A 31 -5.47 -11.77 -0.10
C ALA A 31 -3.97 -12.07 -0.28
N SER A 32 -3.22 -12.22 0.81
CA SER A 32 -1.78 -12.52 0.80
C SER A 32 -1.49 -13.91 0.23
N GLU A 33 -2.31 -14.92 0.51
CA GLU A 33 -2.17 -16.24 -0.12
C GLU A 33 -2.26 -16.16 -1.65
N LYS A 34 -3.18 -15.33 -2.18
CA LYS A 34 -3.39 -15.21 -3.62
C LYS A 34 -2.43 -14.25 -4.31
N LEU A 35 -2.07 -13.14 -3.66
CA LEU A 35 -1.38 -12.01 -4.29
C LEU A 35 -0.06 -11.65 -3.63
N GLY A 36 0.27 -12.24 -2.48
CA GLY A 36 1.48 -11.98 -1.71
C GLY A 36 2.78 -12.19 -2.49
N HIS A 37 2.77 -13.13 -3.43
CA HIS A 37 3.90 -13.42 -4.31
C HIS A 37 4.12 -12.35 -5.40
N LEU A 38 3.14 -11.48 -5.68
CA LEU A 38 3.27 -10.42 -6.67
C LEU A 38 4.09 -9.26 -6.14
N SER A 39 4.81 -8.57 -7.02
CA SER A 39 5.48 -7.32 -6.67
C SER A 39 4.45 -6.22 -6.37
N PRO A 40 4.78 -5.22 -5.53
CA PRO A 40 3.86 -4.12 -5.25
C PRO A 40 3.42 -3.36 -6.52
N GLY A 41 4.32 -3.22 -7.50
CA GLY A 41 3.99 -2.61 -8.79
C GLY A 41 2.96 -3.44 -9.56
N ARG A 42 3.11 -4.77 -9.57
CA ARG A 42 2.18 -5.66 -10.27
C ARG A 42 0.77 -5.64 -9.66
N VAL A 43 0.67 -5.55 -8.33
CA VAL A 43 -0.62 -5.38 -7.64
C VAL A 43 -1.29 -4.06 -8.06
N VAL A 44 -0.52 -2.97 -8.16
CA VAL A 44 -1.03 -1.68 -8.65
C VAL A 44 -1.47 -1.75 -10.11
N ASP A 45 -0.70 -2.38 -10.99
CA ASP A 45 -1.09 -2.52 -12.39
C ASP A 45 -2.43 -3.27 -12.53
N GLN A 46 -2.64 -4.31 -11.72
CA GLN A 46 -3.90 -5.08 -11.69
C GLN A 46 -5.07 -4.25 -11.15
N LEU A 47 -4.85 -3.41 -10.14
CA LEU A 47 -5.86 -2.48 -9.62
C LEU A 47 -6.31 -1.49 -10.68
N GLN A 48 -5.38 -0.99 -11.49
CA GLN A 48 -5.63 0.03 -12.51
C GLN A 48 -6.25 -0.53 -13.79
N SER A 49 -6.15 -1.85 -14.05
CA SER A 49 -6.67 -2.49 -15.26
C SER A 49 -8.15 -2.88 -15.18
N PHE A 50 -8.94 -2.27 -14.30
CA PHE A 50 -10.40 -2.52 -14.11
C PHE A 50 -10.78 -3.96 -13.70
N ALA A 51 -9.84 -4.75 -13.16
CA ALA A 51 -10.08 -6.09 -12.62
C ALA A 51 -10.24 -6.12 -11.09
N ASN A 52 -10.63 -4.99 -10.50
CA ASN A 52 -10.52 -4.76 -9.06
C ASN A 52 -11.64 -5.47 -8.29
N THR A 53 -11.26 -6.38 -7.40
CA THR A 53 -12.17 -7.22 -6.61
C THR A 53 -11.57 -7.39 -5.23
N GLU A 54 -11.65 -6.35 -4.39
CA GLU A 54 -11.41 -6.34 -2.93
C GLU A 54 -10.03 -6.83 -2.46
N LYS A 55 -9.62 -8.06 -2.77
CA LYS A 55 -8.34 -8.70 -2.44
C LYS A 55 -7.11 -7.90 -2.89
N GLN A 56 -7.16 -7.27 -4.07
CA GLN A 56 -6.05 -6.45 -4.54
C GLN A 56 -5.87 -5.20 -3.67
N GLU A 57 -6.97 -4.55 -3.30
CA GLU A 57 -6.97 -3.43 -2.37
C GLU A 57 -6.55 -3.88 -0.98
N THR A 58 -7.06 -5.01 -0.49
CA THR A 58 -6.67 -5.60 0.79
C THR A 58 -5.16 -5.86 0.82
N GLU A 59 -4.59 -6.47 -0.22
CA GLU A 59 -3.17 -6.76 -0.28
C GLU A 59 -2.31 -5.49 -0.35
N LEU A 60 -2.72 -4.50 -1.15
CA LEU A 60 -1.99 -3.24 -1.22
C LEU A 60 -2.12 -2.45 0.08
N ASN A 61 -3.28 -2.45 0.74
CA ASN A 61 -3.51 -1.82 2.04
C ASN A 61 -2.62 -2.46 3.11
N ARG A 62 -2.57 -3.79 3.15
CA ARG A 62 -1.71 -4.56 4.06
C ARG A 62 -0.25 -4.12 3.97
N ARG A 63 0.29 -4.04 2.74
CA ARG A 63 1.68 -3.60 2.50
C ARG A 63 1.88 -2.11 2.80
N CYS A 64 0.93 -1.27 2.41
CA CYS A 64 1.01 0.17 2.67
C CYS A 64 1.01 0.46 4.18
N ARG A 65 0.14 -0.21 4.95
CA ARG A 65 0.08 -0.13 6.41
C ARG A 65 1.44 -0.43 7.04
N ALA A 66 2.06 -1.55 6.68
CA ALA A 66 3.38 -1.91 7.20
C ALA A 66 4.50 -0.94 6.77
N ALA A 67 4.33 -0.26 5.64
CA ALA A 67 5.25 0.77 5.15
C ALA A 67 5.00 2.18 5.73
N GLY A 68 3.96 2.39 6.56
CA GLY A 68 3.53 3.73 6.97
C GLY A 68 3.03 4.58 5.79
N LEU A 69 2.47 3.93 4.78
CA LEU A 69 1.90 4.54 3.59
C LEU A 69 0.38 4.38 3.56
N GLN A 70 -0.26 5.22 2.77
CA GLN A 70 -1.66 5.07 2.37
C GLN A 70 -1.74 5.24 0.86
N PHE A 71 -2.45 4.35 0.17
CA PHE A 71 -2.76 4.54 -1.25
C PHE A 71 -4.18 5.09 -1.41
N PHE A 72 -4.43 5.74 -2.54
CA PHE A 72 -5.74 6.28 -2.91
C PHE A 72 -5.84 6.39 -4.43
N PHE A 73 -7.06 6.46 -4.95
CA PHE A 73 -7.29 6.78 -6.37
C PHE A 73 -7.43 8.29 -6.56
N ASP A 74 -6.81 8.85 -7.59
CA ASP A 74 -7.06 10.24 -8.00
C ASP A 74 -8.31 10.36 -8.87
N GLN A 75 -8.61 11.59 -9.32
CA GLN A 75 -9.77 11.87 -10.17
C GLN A 75 -9.75 11.12 -11.51
N GLY A 76 -8.59 10.64 -11.95
CA GLY A 76 -8.43 9.83 -13.17
C GLY A 76 -8.47 8.31 -12.90
N GLY A 77 -8.76 7.88 -11.67
CA GLY A 77 -8.77 6.46 -11.30
C GLY A 77 -7.37 5.85 -11.22
N LEU A 78 -6.32 6.66 -11.08
CA LEU A 78 -4.94 6.15 -10.97
C LEU A 78 -4.53 6.03 -9.49
N VAL A 79 -3.78 4.98 -9.18
CA VAL A 79 -3.27 4.75 -7.83
C VAL A 79 -2.16 5.75 -7.50
N GLN A 80 -2.35 6.49 -6.41
CA GLN A 80 -1.44 7.46 -5.83
C GLN A 80 -1.10 7.06 -4.38
N PHE A 81 -0.01 7.61 -3.84
CA PHE A 81 0.48 7.29 -2.50
C PHE A 81 0.69 8.53 -1.63
N ARG A 82 0.45 8.38 -0.33
CA ARG A 82 0.85 9.31 0.72
C ARG A 82 1.67 8.58 1.78
N LYS A 83 2.63 9.29 2.36
CA LYS A 83 3.32 8.85 3.57
C LYS A 83 2.62 9.43 4.79
N ILE A 84 2.33 8.59 5.78
CA ILE A 84 1.78 9.00 7.06
C ILE A 84 2.94 9.48 7.91
N VAL A 85 2.99 10.76 8.22
CA VAL A 85 3.99 11.36 9.12
C VAL A 85 3.34 11.43 10.50
N GLN A 86 3.89 10.67 11.45
CA GLN A 86 3.65 10.94 12.87
C GLN A 86 4.49 12.16 13.21
N GLU A 87 3.88 13.17 13.82
CA GLU A 87 4.64 14.26 14.44
C GLU A 87 5.43 13.62 15.58
N GLU A 88 6.75 13.51 15.43
CA GLU A 88 7.62 13.37 16.59
C GLU A 88 7.35 14.62 17.44
N LYS A 89 6.67 14.46 18.57
CA LYS A 89 6.75 15.47 19.61
C LYS A 89 8.23 15.53 20.00
N CYS A 90 8.91 16.57 19.55
CA CYS A 90 10.15 16.99 20.19
C CYS A 90 9.76 17.41 21.61
N ASP A 91 9.92 16.50 22.57
CA ASP A 91 9.97 16.87 23.97
C ASP A 91 11.25 17.71 24.14
N VAL A 92 11.07 19.01 24.38
CA VAL A 92 12.12 19.97 24.78
C VAL A 92 12.32 19.88 26.28
#